data_AF-A0A6L7EZW3-F1
#
_entry.id   AF-A0A6L7EZW3-F1
#
_cell.length_a   1.000
_cell.length_b   1.000
_cell.length_c   1.000
_cell.angle_alpha   90.00
_cell.angle_beta   90.00
_cell.angle_gamma   90.00
#
_symmetry.space_group_name_H-M   'P 1'
#
loop_
_entity.id
_entity.type
_entity.pdbx_description
1 polymer ?
#
loop_
_entity_poly.entity_id
_entity_poly.type
_entity_poly.pdbx_seq_one_letter_code
_entity_poly.pdbx_strand_id
1 'polypeptide(L)'
;MRRGLVAVLLCAAALGAGCSGDAEPLPPVVDPTPTVDPAYDANAEPALAVLSLVPAEARTLTVTDRDEAADAGGASVVLAPELLRDAAGALADYGFGPDAVQWEARFTDGWVVALRDGTDMAQVQAAVAAGVGPLQGASVDAERRLVTLGATADPQQSWAVDPDLRALVGERAVSTYVDRSCSSTATLPGADSQRLEELGPWSIEFGAVLVTARLGADRTDLFTRLRGAAQDQALGAALGGGVADPQTGRLGYRITDPAAAAELVRTGGLPFTACT
;
A
#
# COMPACT_ATOMS: atom_id res chain seq x y z
N MET A 1 87.61 -0.71 51.01
CA MET A 1 87.39 0.37 52.00
C MET A 1 85.90 0.67 52.07
N ARG A 2 85.34 0.64 53.29
CA ARG A 2 84.10 1.30 53.80
C ARG A 2 82.77 0.96 53.10
N ARG A 3 81.91 0.15 53.77
CA ARG A 3 80.71 0.53 54.57
C ARG A 3 79.45 0.68 53.69
N GLY A 4 78.30 0.07 53.96
CA GLY A 4 77.87 -0.70 55.12
C GLY A 4 76.46 -1.31 54.92
N LEU A 5 76.08 -2.12 55.92
CA LEU A 5 74.76 -2.71 56.16
C LEU A 5 73.59 -1.74 55.95
N VAL A 6 72.42 -2.24 55.51
CA VAL A 6 71.18 -2.29 56.32
C VAL A 6 70.35 -3.51 55.87
N ALA A 7 69.79 -4.21 56.85
CA ALA A 7 68.95 -5.38 56.72
C ALA A 7 67.47 -5.05 56.98
N VAL A 8 66.62 -6.05 56.67
CA VAL A 8 65.27 -6.31 57.22
C VAL A 8 64.10 -5.50 56.62
N LEU A 9 63.15 -6.17 55.95
CA LEU A 9 61.85 -6.58 56.54
C LEU A 9 60.95 -7.24 55.47
N LEU A 10 60.46 -8.44 55.80
CA LEU A 10 59.27 -9.03 55.22
C LEU A 10 58.06 -8.10 55.48
N CYS A 11 57.24 -7.87 54.45
CA CYS A 11 55.81 -7.64 54.62
C CYS A 11 55.07 -8.22 53.42
N ALA A 12 54.39 -9.34 53.66
CA ALA A 12 53.37 -9.88 52.77
C ALA A 12 52.14 -8.97 52.82
N ALA A 13 51.69 -8.50 51.66
CA ALA A 13 50.37 -7.91 51.48
C ALA A 13 49.76 -8.46 50.19
N ALA A 14 48.92 -9.47 50.36
CA ALA A 14 47.99 -9.95 49.35
C ALA A 14 46.81 -8.98 49.26
N LEU A 15 46.65 -8.24 48.16
CA LEU A 15 45.41 -7.53 47.84
C LEU A 15 45.21 -7.44 46.31
N GLY A 16 44.17 -8.14 45.82
CA GLY A 16 43.27 -7.65 44.78
C GLY A 16 43.68 -7.75 43.33
N ALA A 17 43.66 -8.95 42.74
CA ALA A 17 43.36 -9.08 41.31
C ALA A 17 41.89 -8.74 41.08
N GLY A 18 41.61 -7.47 40.74
CA GLY A 18 40.29 -7.06 40.25
C GLY A 18 40.11 -7.54 38.82
N CYS A 19 39.45 -8.68 38.65
CA CYS A 19 38.90 -9.11 37.36
C CYS A 19 37.78 -8.13 36.97
N SER A 20 38.06 -7.15 36.10
CA SER A 20 37.01 -6.49 35.34
C SER A 20 36.50 -7.50 34.31
N GLY A 21 35.49 -8.29 34.70
CA GLY A 21 34.72 -9.05 33.74
C GLY A 21 34.04 -8.06 32.81
N ASP A 22 34.47 -8.04 31.54
CA ASP A 22 33.71 -7.43 30.45
C ASP A 22 32.32 -8.07 30.47
N ALA A 23 31.35 -7.34 31.04
CA ALA A 23 29.96 -7.70 30.95
C ALA A 23 29.57 -7.50 29.48
N GLU A 24 29.26 -8.61 28.80
CA GLU A 24 28.69 -8.60 27.47
C GLU A 24 27.51 -7.60 27.46
N PRO A 25 27.54 -6.56 26.60
CA PRO A 25 26.47 -5.58 26.54
C PRO A 25 25.16 -6.32 26.33
N LEU A 26 24.22 -6.19 27.27
CA LEU A 26 22.89 -6.73 27.10
C LEU A 26 22.35 -6.17 25.77
N PRO A 27 21.77 -7.02 24.90
CA PRO A 27 21.13 -6.52 23.69
C PRO A 27 20.14 -5.42 24.11
N PRO A 28 20.10 -4.29 23.39
CA PRO A 28 19.19 -3.22 23.72
C PRO A 28 17.78 -3.80 23.85
N VAL A 29 17.12 -3.49 24.96
CA VAL A 29 15.71 -3.80 25.13
C VAL A 29 15.00 -3.05 24.01
N VAL A 30 14.53 -3.79 23.01
CA VAL A 30 13.73 -3.23 21.92
C VAL A 30 12.42 -2.82 22.56
N ASP A 31 12.17 -1.52 22.64
CA ASP A 31 10.88 -1.00 23.08
C ASP A 31 9.79 -1.66 22.23
N PRO A 32 8.67 -2.11 22.84
CA PRO A 32 7.60 -2.73 22.09
C PRO A 32 7.18 -1.76 20.99
N THR A 33 7.23 -2.22 19.74
CA THR A 33 6.74 -1.44 18.60
C THR A 33 5.31 -1.04 18.92
N PRO A 34 4.98 0.27 18.91
CA PRO A 34 3.64 0.72 19.23
C PRO A 34 2.64 -0.03 18.34
N THR A 35 1.67 -0.69 18.96
CA THR A 35 0.57 -1.32 18.25
C THR A 35 -0.18 -0.21 17.53
N VAL A 36 -0.07 -0.17 16.20
CA VAL A 36 -0.83 0.80 15.41
C VAL A 36 -2.31 0.46 15.57
N ASP A 37 -3.10 1.44 15.96
CA ASP A 37 -4.56 1.31 15.96
C ASP A 37 -5.03 1.15 14.51
N PRO A 38 -5.64 0.00 14.15
CA PRO A 38 -6.14 -0.21 12.79
C PRO A 38 -7.40 0.62 12.48
N ALA A 39 -7.80 1.53 13.36
CA ALA A 39 -8.91 2.43 13.14
C ALA A 39 -8.76 3.25 11.84
N TYR A 40 -9.90 3.50 11.21
CA TYR A 40 -10.00 4.39 10.06
C TYR A 40 -9.52 5.80 10.42
N ASP A 41 -8.59 6.34 9.62
CA ASP A 41 -8.14 7.73 9.68
C ASP A 41 -8.51 8.46 8.38
N ALA A 42 -9.44 9.40 8.48
CA ALA A 42 -9.89 10.21 7.35
C ALA A 42 -8.80 11.15 6.79
N ASN A 43 -7.72 11.39 7.55
CA ASN A 43 -6.60 12.25 7.14
C ASN A 43 -5.46 11.48 6.50
N ALA A 44 -5.50 10.14 6.54
CA ALA A 44 -4.53 9.31 5.84
C ALA A 44 -4.76 9.38 4.32
N GLU A 45 -3.72 9.04 3.56
CA GLU A 45 -3.84 8.87 2.11
C GLU A 45 -4.93 7.80 1.81
N PRO A 46 -5.80 7.99 0.79
CA PRO A 46 -6.95 7.11 0.56
C PRO A 46 -6.66 5.60 0.52
N ALA A 47 -5.56 5.18 -0.12
CA ALA A 47 -5.21 3.76 -0.18
C ALA A 47 -4.78 3.20 1.17
N LEU A 48 -4.19 4.02 2.03
CA LEU A 48 -3.92 3.67 3.43
C LEU A 48 -5.20 3.68 4.29
N ALA A 49 -6.03 4.73 4.15
CA ALA A 49 -7.24 4.92 4.95
C ALA A 49 -8.25 3.77 4.75
N VAL A 50 -8.42 3.30 3.52
CA VAL A 50 -9.40 2.26 3.22
C VAL A 50 -9.01 0.88 3.77
N LEU A 51 -7.75 0.63 4.12
CA LEU A 51 -7.31 -0.69 4.61
C LEU A 51 -8.08 -1.14 5.85
N SER A 52 -8.57 -0.22 6.68
CA SER A 52 -9.38 -0.53 7.87
C SER A 52 -10.80 -1.01 7.55
N LEU A 53 -11.23 -0.86 6.29
CA LEU A 53 -12.58 -1.15 5.79
C LEU A 53 -12.59 -2.36 4.85
N VAL A 54 -11.44 -2.76 4.31
CA VAL A 54 -11.32 -3.90 3.39
C VAL A 54 -11.30 -5.20 4.20
N PRO A 55 -12.25 -6.14 3.98
CA PRO A 55 -12.28 -7.43 4.69
C PRO A 55 -11.00 -8.24 4.49
N ALA A 56 -10.58 -8.97 5.53
CA ALA A 56 -9.37 -9.80 5.52
C ALA A 56 -9.35 -10.87 4.42
N GLU A 57 -10.50 -11.31 3.90
CA GLU A 57 -10.65 -12.28 2.82
C GLU A 57 -10.55 -11.65 1.42
N ALA A 58 -10.65 -10.33 1.29
CA ALA A 58 -10.50 -9.68 0.00
C ALA A 58 -9.12 -10.01 -0.58
N ARG A 59 -9.06 -10.12 -1.92
CA ARG A 59 -7.82 -10.42 -2.65
C ARG A 59 -7.20 -9.19 -3.29
N THR A 60 -8.05 -8.32 -3.82
CA THR A 60 -7.64 -7.14 -4.58
C THR A 60 -8.26 -5.88 -3.97
N LEU A 61 -7.56 -4.77 -4.14
CA LEU A 61 -8.02 -3.44 -3.79
C LEU A 61 -7.60 -2.47 -4.90
N THR A 62 -8.52 -1.65 -5.35
CA THR A 62 -8.30 -0.54 -6.26
C THR A 62 -8.81 0.72 -5.59
N VAL A 63 -8.02 1.79 -5.57
CA VAL A 63 -8.41 3.08 -5.01
C VAL A 63 -8.13 4.16 -6.05
N THR A 64 -9.03 5.13 -6.17
CA THR A 64 -8.82 6.35 -6.95
C THR A 64 -9.18 7.55 -6.10
N ASP A 65 -8.22 8.45 -5.96
CA ASP A 65 -8.44 9.78 -5.41
C ASP A 65 -8.93 10.73 -6.53
N ARG A 66 -10.13 11.30 -6.36
CA ARG A 66 -10.75 12.16 -7.36
C ARG A 66 -10.14 13.55 -7.39
N ASP A 67 -9.60 14.02 -6.27
CA ASP A 67 -8.88 15.29 -6.22
C ASP A 67 -7.56 15.19 -6.97
N GLU A 68 -6.77 14.14 -6.69
CA GLU A 68 -5.53 13.89 -7.42
C GLU A 68 -5.80 13.66 -8.92
N ALA A 69 -6.86 12.92 -9.27
CA ALA A 69 -7.23 12.70 -10.67
C ALA A 69 -7.61 14.01 -11.38
N ALA A 70 -8.36 14.89 -10.70
CA ALA A 70 -8.73 16.19 -11.25
C ALA A 70 -7.50 17.11 -11.42
N ASP A 71 -6.61 17.15 -10.43
CA ASP A 71 -5.38 17.95 -10.46
C ASP A 71 -4.40 17.46 -11.55
N ALA A 72 -4.30 16.14 -11.75
CA ALA A 72 -3.50 15.54 -12.82
C ALA A 72 -4.13 15.69 -14.22
N GLY A 73 -5.44 15.98 -14.29
CA GLY A 73 -6.19 16.15 -15.53
C GLY A 73 -6.45 14.84 -16.30
N GLY A 74 -6.88 14.98 -17.56
CA GLY A 74 -7.30 13.84 -18.41
C GLY A 74 -6.18 12.90 -18.87
N ALA A 75 -4.95 13.09 -18.40
CA ALA A 75 -3.79 12.26 -18.69
C ALA A 75 -3.39 11.37 -17.50
N SER A 76 -4.26 11.21 -16.51
CA SER A 76 -4.01 10.37 -15.33
C SER A 76 -4.57 8.96 -15.49
N VAL A 77 -4.02 8.02 -14.70
CA VAL A 77 -4.48 6.63 -14.67
C VAL A 77 -5.55 6.50 -13.60
N VAL A 78 -6.81 6.41 -14.01
CA VAL A 78 -7.96 6.18 -13.12
C VAL A 78 -8.35 4.71 -13.14
N LEU A 79 -8.23 4.03 -12.00
CA LEU A 79 -8.48 2.60 -11.90
C LEU A 79 -9.87 2.26 -11.36
N ALA A 80 -10.30 2.92 -10.27
CA ALA A 80 -11.64 2.71 -9.73
C ALA A 80 -12.67 3.30 -10.71
N PRO A 81 -13.75 2.56 -11.01
CA PRO A 81 -14.82 3.08 -11.87
C PRO A 81 -15.43 4.32 -11.23
N GLU A 82 -16.16 5.13 -11.99
CA GLU A 82 -16.96 6.21 -11.38
C GLU A 82 -18.31 5.65 -10.95
N LEU A 83 -18.37 5.04 -9.77
CA LEU A 83 -19.53 4.26 -9.34
C LEU A 83 -20.85 5.02 -9.48
N LEU A 84 -20.86 6.30 -9.08
CA LEU A 84 -22.07 7.11 -9.07
C LEU A 84 -22.44 7.69 -10.45
N ARG A 85 -21.58 7.53 -11.48
CA ARG A 85 -21.75 8.20 -12.78
C ARG A 85 -23.05 7.81 -13.47
N ASP A 86 -23.35 6.52 -13.50
CA ASP A 86 -24.54 6.02 -14.21
C ASP A 86 -25.85 6.40 -13.49
N ALA A 87 -25.78 6.67 -12.17
CA ALA A 87 -26.92 7.09 -11.36
C ALA A 87 -27.01 8.61 -11.17
N ALA A 88 -26.13 9.40 -11.79
CA ALA A 88 -26.01 10.84 -11.51
C ALA A 88 -27.33 11.61 -11.66
N GLY A 89 -28.15 11.27 -12.66
CA GLY A 89 -29.45 11.91 -12.87
C GLY A 89 -30.44 11.66 -11.72
N ALA A 90 -30.48 10.44 -11.16
CA ALA A 90 -31.35 10.10 -10.04
C ALA A 90 -30.81 10.63 -8.71
N LEU A 91 -29.49 10.67 -8.54
CA LEU A 91 -28.85 11.23 -7.34
C LEU A 91 -29.03 12.76 -7.24
N ALA A 92 -29.19 13.45 -8.38
CA ALA A 92 -29.47 14.87 -8.40
C ALA A 92 -30.77 15.25 -7.66
N ASP A 93 -31.78 14.36 -7.62
CA ASP A 93 -33.00 14.56 -6.83
C ASP A 93 -32.74 14.59 -5.31
N TYR A 94 -31.59 14.05 -4.89
CA TYR A 94 -31.07 14.07 -3.52
C TYR A 94 -29.97 15.12 -3.31
N GLY A 95 -29.68 15.95 -4.33
CA GLY A 95 -28.73 17.06 -4.21
C GLY A 95 -27.26 16.67 -4.15
N PHE A 96 -26.88 15.46 -4.60
CA PHE A 96 -25.48 15.05 -4.74
C PHE A 96 -25.25 14.21 -6.00
N GLY A 97 -24.00 13.98 -6.36
CA GLY A 97 -23.63 13.22 -7.55
C GLY A 97 -22.17 12.77 -7.55
N PRO A 98 -21.62 12.40 -8.72
CA PRO A 98 -20.21 11.99 -8.84
C PRO A 98 -19.21 13.03 -8.36
N ASP A 99 -19.53 14.32 -8.46
CA ASP A 99 -18.72 15.44 -8.01
C ASP A 99 -18.58 15.50 -6.48
N ALA A 100 -19.52 14.92 -5.74
CA ALA A 100 -19.45 14.79 -4.29
C ALA A 100 -18.45 13.72 -3.83
N VAL A 101 -17.90 12.90 -4.72
CA VAL A 101 -16.93 11.84 -4.36
C VAL A 101 -15.54 12.45 -4.19
N GLN A 102 -14.94 12.23 -3.02
CA GLN A 102 -13.55 12.59 -2.74
C GLN A 102 -12.61 11.48 -3.23
N TRP A 103 -12.87 10.25 -2.81
CA TRP A 103 -12.17 9.07 -3.30
C TRP A 103 -13.11 7.87 -3.34
N GLU A 104 -12.77 6.91 -4.20
CA GLU A 104 -13.50 5.65 -4.35
C GLU A 104 -12.53 4.48 -4.26
N ALA A 105 -12.96 3.42 -3.58
CA ALA A 105 -12.26 2.16 -3.52
C ALA A 105 -13.16 0.98 -3.94
N ARG A 106 -12.56 -0.01 -4.58
CA ARG A 106 -13.16 -1.31 -4.91
C ARG A 106 -12.27 -2.42 -4.45
N PHE A 107 -12.86 -3.45 -3.87
CA PHE A 107 -12.17 -4.65 -3.49
C PHE A 107 -13.01 -5.87 -3.88
N THR A 108 -12.48 -7.06 -3.65
CA THR A 108 -13.23 -8.29 -3.92
C THR A 108 -14.57 -8.26 -3.19
N ASP A 109 -15.67 -8.35 -3.93
CA ASP A 109 -17.05 -8.34 -3.44
C ASP A 109 -17.53 -7.06 -2.74
N GLY A 110 -16.83 -5.93 -2.89
CA GLY A 110 -17.28 -4.69 -2.24
C GLY A 110 -16.65 -3.39 -2.76
N TRP A 111 -17.11 -2.27 -2.18
CA TRP A 111 -16.65 -0.93 -2.48
C TRP A 111 -16.85 0.03 -1.31
N VAL A 112 -16.07 1.11 -1.31
CA VAL A 112 -16.21 2.28 -0.42
C VAL A 112 -16.21 3.55 -1.27
N VAL A 113 -17.11 4.47 -0.96
CA VAL A 113 -17.12 5.83 -1.48
C VAL A 113 -16.99 6.78 -0.30
N ALA A 114 -15.96 7.63 -0.31
CA ALA A 114 -15.85 8.75 0.60
C ALA A 114 -16.38 10.03 -0.05
N LEU A 115 -17.19 10.77 0.70
CA LEU A 115 -17.86 11.98 0.21
C LEU A 115 -17.17 13.24 0.74
N ARG A 116 -17.03 14.24 -0.14
CA ARG A 116 -16.40 15.54 0.13
C ARG A 116 -17.12 16.34 1.20
N ASP A 117 -16.40 17.16 1.94
CA ASP A 117 -16.99 18.08 2.91
C ASP A 117 -18.10 18.95 2.31
N GLY A 118 -19.19 19.09 3.07
CA GLY A 118 -20.38 19.81 2.64
C GLY A 118 -21.48 18.96 1.96
N THR A 119 -21.21 17.72 1.57
CA THR A 119 -22.28 16.78 1.15
C THR A 119 -23.28 16.55 2.29
N ASP A 120 -24.57 16.73 2.00
CA ASP A 120 -25.67 16.50 2.93
C ASP A 120 -25.88 14.99 3.16
N MET A 121 -25.34 14.48 4.27
CA MET A 121 -25.40 13.06 4.61
C MET A 121 -26.82 12.57 4.89
N ALA A 122 -27.77 13.45 5.25
CA ALA A 122 -29.17 13.04 5.42
C ALA A 122 -29.80 12.70 4.06
N GLN A 123 -29.44 13.43 3.00
CA GLN A 123 -29.87 13.10 1.64
C GLN A 123 -29.20 11.84 1.11
N VAL A 124 -27.92 11.64 1.43
CA VAL A 124 -27.21 10.38 1.09
C VAL A 124 -27.91 9.18 1.73
N GLN A 125 -28.26 9.27 3.02
CA GLN A 125 -29.03 8.24 3.71
C GLN A 125 -30.39 8.00 3.06
N ALA A 126 -31.09 9.05 2.64
CA ALA A 126 -32.36 8.93 1.94
C ALA A 126 -32.22 8.23 0.57
N ALA A 127 -31.16 8.54 -0.20
CA ALA A 127 -30.89 7.89 -1.48
C ALA A 127 -30.54 6.41 -1.33
N VAL A 128 -29.73 6.06 -0.31
CA VAL A 128 -29.41 4.67 0.03
C VAL A 128 -30.67 3.91 0.47
N ALA A 129 -31.50 4.51 1.34
CA ALA A 129 -32.76 3.92 1.78
C ALA A 129 -33.76 3.71 0.62
N ALA A 130 -33.73 4.59 -0.38
CA ALA A 130 -34.51 4.45 -1.61
C ALA A 130 -33.92 3.45 -2.62
N GLY A 131 -32.71 2.95 -2.39
CA GLY A 131 -32.05 1.98 -3.27
C GLY A 131 -31.66 2.56 -4.62
N VAL A 132 -31.20 3.82 -4.66
CA VAL A 132 -30.87 4.51 -5.92
C VAL A 132 -29.62 3.90 -6.58
N GLY A 133 -29.82 3.23 -7.71
CA GLY A 133 -28.74 2.70 -8.55
C GLY A 133 -27.78 1.79 -7.77
N PRO A 134 -26.47 2.05 -7.79
CA PRO A 134 -25.49 1.20 -7.10
C PRO A 134 -25.57 1.29 -5.57
N LEU A 135 -26.32 2.23 -5.01
CA LEU A 135 -26.44 2.42 -3.56
C LEU A 135 -27.38 1.40 -2.89
N GLN A 136 -28.07 0.58 -3.67
CA GLN A 136 -28.98 -0.43 -3.14
C GLN A 136 -28.23 -1.42 -2.22
N GLY A 137 -28.67 -1.48 -0.96
CA GLY A 137 -28.08 -2.37 0.06
C GLY A 137 -26.78 -1.85 0.68
N ALA A 138 -26.33 -0.65 0.31
CA ALA A 138 -25.18 -0.02 0.93
C ALA A 138 -25.48 0.43 2.37
N SER A 139 -24.43 0.63 3.16
CA SER A 139 -24.45 1.22 4.49
C SER A 139 -23.89 2.64 4.44
N VAL A 140 -24.39 3.53 5.31
CA VAL A 140 -23.90 4.91 5.43
C VAL A 140 -23.29 5.11 6.81
N ASP A 141 -22.03 5.52 6.84
CA ASP A 141 -21.37 6.08 8.03
C ASP A 141 -21.38 7.61 7.86
N ALA A 142 -22.36 8.28 8.47
CA ALA A 142 -22.55 9.71 8.31
C ALA A 142 -21.46 10.54 9.02
N GLU A 143 -20.86 10.00 10.07
CA GLU A 143 -19.79 10.65 10.82
C GLU A 143 -18.50 10.68 10.02
N ARG A 144 -18.14 9.54 9.42
CA ARG A 144 -16.96 9.41 8.54
C ARG A 144 -17.23 9.79 7.09
N ARG A 145 -18.50 10.06 6.76
CA ARG A 145 -18.98 10.51 5.44
C ARG A 145 -18.68 9.47 4.35
N LEU A 146 -18.89 8.20 4.72
CA LEU A 146 -18.66 7.03 3.88
C LEU A 146 -19.97 6.37 3.47
N VAL A 147 -19.97 5.82 2.27
CA VAL A 147 -20.97 4.86 1.81
C VAL A 147 -20.25 3.58 1.42
N THR A 148 -20.69 2.44 1.94
CA THR A 148 -19.98 1.17 1.78
C THR A 148 -20.92 0.02 1.39
N LEU A 149 -20.39 -0.92 0.61
CA LEU A 149 -21.02 -2.22 0.37
C LEU A 149 -19.95 -3.29 0.51
N GLY A 150 -20.21 -4.31 1.34
CA GLY A 150 -19.25 -5.41 1.58
C GLY A 150 -18.04 -5.07 2.45
N ALA A 151 -17.94 -3.83 2.97
CA ALA A 151 -16.87 -3.44 3.87
C ALA A 151 -17.03 -4.07 5.27
N THR A 152 -15.91 -4.32 5.96
CA THR A 152 -15.95 -4.71 7.37
C THR A 152 -16.13 -3.50 8.28
N ALA A 153 -16.89 -3.66 9.37
CA ALA A 153 -17.01 -2.70 10.45
C ALA A 153 -16.05 -2.99 11.63
N ASP A 154 -15.36 -4.14 11.59
CA ASP A 154 -14.36 -4.54 12.58
C ASP A 154 -12.95 -4.38 11.97
N PRO A 155 -12.19 -3.35 12.38
CA PRO A 155 -10.83 -3.13 11.90
C PRO A 155 -9.89 -4.30 12.18
N GLN A 156 -10.17 -5.15 13.19
CA GLN A 156 -9.36 -6.33 13.47
C GLN A 156 -9.53 -7.45 12.42
N GLN A 157 -10.61 -7.37 11.64
CA GLN A 157 -10.89 -8.28 10.51
C GLN A 157 -10.64 -7.58 9.16
N SER A 158 -9.83 -6.52 9.16
CA SER A 158 -9.51 -5.73 7.97
C SER A 158 -8.08 -5.93 7.51
N TRP A 159 -7.74 -5.43 6.32
CA TRP A 159 -6.34 -5.40 5.86
C TRP A 159 -5.43 -4.52 6.73
N ALA A 160 -5.96 -3.59 7.53
CA ALA A 160 -5.15 -2.69 8.36
C ALA A 160 -4.35 -3.41 9.48
N VAL A 161 -4.70 -4.64 9.84
CA VAL A 161 -3.91 -5.41 10.83
C VAL A 161 -2.63 -6.00 10.23
N ASP A 162 -2.52 -6.05 8.90
CA ASP A 162 -1.38 -6.62 8.20
C ASP A 162 -0.32 -5.53 7.93
N PRO A 163 0.84 -5.56 8.64
CA PRO A 163 1.87 -4.54 8.46
C PRO A 163 2.50 -4.57 7.06
N ASP A 164 2.51 -5.73 6.38
CA ASP A 164 3.08 -5.85 5.05
C ASP A 164 2.18 -5.14 4.02
N LEU A 165 0.86 -5.29 4.13
CA LEU A 165 -0.09 -4.54 3.30
C LEU A 165 -0.01 -3.03 3.52
N ARG A 166 0.17 -2.60 4.79
CA ARG A 166 0.33 -1.17 5.11
C ARG A 166 1.61 -0.59 4.52
N ALA A 167 2.69 -1.36 4.44
CA ALA A 167 3.96 -0.91 3.85
C ALA A 167 3.89 -0.77 2.31
N LEU A 168 2.89 -1.37 1.67
CA LEU A 168 2.68 -1.31 0.22
C LEU A 168 1.93 -0.04 -0.25
N VAL A 169 1.37 0.76 0.66
CA VAL A 169 0.56 1.94 0.30
C VAL A 169 0.96 3.16 1.14
N GLY A 170 0.32 4.29 0.88
CA GLY A 170 0.43 5.50 1.70
C GLY A 170 1.24 6.63 1.07
N GLU A 171 1.75 6.46 -0.15
CA GLU A 171 2.19 7.62 -0.93
C GLU A 171 1.01 8.25 -1.64
N ARG A 172 1.07 9.57 -1.82
CA ARG A 172 0.11 10.31 -2.62
C ARG A 172 0.09 9.77 -4.07
N ALA A 173 -1.07 9.28 -4.50
CA ALA A 173 -1.27 8.72 -5.83
C ALA A 173 -2.67 9.08 -6.37
N VAL A 174 -2.78 9.20 -7.69
CA VAL A 174 -4.08 9.30 -8.38
C VAL A 174 -4.86 8.01 -8.25
N SER A 175 -4.18 6.87 -8.41
CA SER A 175 -4.79 5.57 -8.21
C SER A 175 -3.79 4.55 -7.70
N THR A 176 -4.28 3.65 -6.88
CA THR A 176 -3.50 2.56 -6.29
C THR A 176 -4.21 1.25 -6.55
N TYR A 177 -3.47 0.24 -6.96
CA TYR A 177 -3.93 -1.15 -7.01
C TYR A 177 -3.07 -2.00 -6.10
N VAL A 178 -3.70 -2.90 -5.35
CA VAL A 178 -3.06 -3.87 -4.47
C VAL A 178 -3.63 -5.25 -4.78
N ASP A 179 -2.76 -6.24 -4.85
CA ASP A 179 -3.13 -7.65 -4.97
C ASP A 179 -2.34 -8.45 -3.94
N ARG A 180 -3.03 -9.35 -3.23
CA ARG A 180 -2.40 -10.21 -2.22
C ARG A 180 -1.71 -11.43 -2.82
N SER A 181 -1.67 -11.53 -4.14
CA SER A 181 -1.15 -12.69 -4.86
C SER A 181 -0.37 -12.30 -6.12
N CYS A 182 0.57 -13.16 -6.49
CA CYS A 182 1.17 -13.13 -7.82
C CYS A 182 0.14 -13.50 -8.91
N SER A 183 0.41 -13.08 -10.14
CA SER A 183 -0.40 -13.40 -11.30
C SER A 183 0.09 -14.69 -11.96
N SER A 184 -0.75 -15.73 -11.95
CA SER A 184 -0.47 -17.01 -12.63
C SER A 184 -0.61 -16.93 -14.14
N THR A 185 -1.26 -15.87 -14.65
CA THR A 185 -1.42 -15.61 -16.08
C THR A 185 -0.36 -14.67 -16.64
N ALA A 186 0.28 -13.87 -15.77
CA ALA A 186 1.42 -13.07 -16.18
C ALA A 186 2.58 -13.99 -16.57
N THR A 187 3.18 -13.68 -17.73
CA THR A 187 4.41 -14.32 -18.18
C THR A 187 5.52 -13.30 -18.07
N LEU A 188 6.72 -13.73 -17.64
CA LEU A 188 7.90 -12.86 -17.60
C LEU A 188 8.89 -13.29 -18.71
N PRO A 189 8.85 -12.65 -19.89
CA PRO A 189 9.63 -13.09 -21.04
C PRO A 189 11.14 -13.11 -20.76
N GLY A 190 11.80 -14.20 -21.15
CA GLY A 190 13.25 -14.34 -21.04
C GLY A 190 13.79 -14.42 -19.60
N ALA A 191 12.93 -14.51 -18.58
CA ALA A 191 13.34 -14.77 -17.22
C ALA A 191 13.49 -16.27 -16.95
N ASP A 192 14.53 -16.61 -16.19
CA ASP A 192 14.71 -17.92 -15.59
C ASP A 192 13.83 -17.98 -14.34
N SER A 193 12.74 -18.75 -14.36
CA SER A 193 11.78 -18.82 -13.24
C SER A 193 12.43 -19.30 -11.94
N GLN A 194 13.53 -20.06 -12.02
CA GLN A 194 14.30 -20.49 -10.84
C GLN A 194 15.03 -19.34 -10.13
N ARG A 195 15.13 -18.16 -10.76
CA ARG A 195 15.73 -16.94 -10.18
C ARG A 195 14.69 -15.96 -9.66
N LEU A 196 13.41 -16.28 -9.79
CA LEU A 196 12.35 -15.48 -9.22
C LEU A 196 12.14 -15.91 -7.78
N GLU A 197 12.04 -14.93 -6.91
CA GLU A 197 11.59 -15.16 -5.54
C GLU A 197 10.07 -15.21 -5.51
N GLU A 198 9.50 -15.94 -4.57
CA GLU A 198 8.06 -15.96 -4.34
C GLU A 198 7.54 -14.51 -4.17
N LEU A 199 6.43 -14.20 -4.80
CA LEU A 199 5.82 -12.87 -4.74
C LEU A 199 4.56 -12.95 -3.88
N GLY A 200 4.65 -12.35 -2.70
CA GLY A 200 3.51 -12.12 -1.81
C GLY A 200 2.65 -10.94 -2.29
N PRO A 201 2.03 -10.19 -1.37
CA PRO A 201 1.29 -9.00 -1.72
C PRO A 201 2.16 -7.97 -2.42
N TRP A 202 1.57 -7.25 -3.38
CA TRP A 202 2.23 -6.18 -4.12
C TRP A 202 1.24 -5.06 -4.42
N SER A 203 1.77 -3.88 -4.71
CA SER A 203 0.96 -2.75 -5.15
C SER A 203 1.56 -2.04 -6.36
N ILE A 204 0.73 -1.23 -7.02
CA ILE A 204 1.14 -0.28 -8.04
C ILE A 204 0.40 1.05 -7.83
N GLU A 205 1.17 2.12 -7.64
CA GLU A 205 0.71 3.47 -7.34
C GLU A 205 0.98 4.37 -8.55
N PHE A 206 -0.06 4.99 -9.10
CA PHE A 206 0.01 5.90 -10.23
C PHE A 206 -0.05 7.34 -9.75
N GLY A 207 1.05 8.09 -9.90
CA GLY A 207 1.04 9.54 -9.80
C GLY A 207 0.64 10.19 -11.13
N ALA A 208 0.90 11.50 -11.26
CA ALA A 208 0.59 12.24 -12.48
C ALA A 208 1.41 11.79 -13.71
N VAL A 209 2.69 11.45 -13.52
CA VAL A 209 3.62 11.09 -14.62
C VAL A 209 4.47 9.86 -14.33
N LEU A 210 4.55 9.44 -13.06
CA LEU A 210 5.30 8.27 -12.62
C LEU A 210 4.36 7.21 -12.07
N VAL A 211 4.78 5.97 -12.20
CA VAL A 211 4.16 4.83 -11.52
C VAL A 211 5.22 4.11 -10.70
N THR A 212 4.83 3.67 -9.51
CA THR A 212 5.69 2.90 -8.61
C THR A 212 5.00 1.59 -8.26
N ALA A 213 5.59 0.47 -8.66
CA ALA A 213 5.21 -0.84 -8.16
C ALA A 213 6.05 -1.20 -6.92
N ARG A 214 5.43 -1.77 -5.90
CA ARG A 214 6.09 -2.26 -4.67
C ARG A 214 5.86 -3.76 -4.55
N LEU A 215 6.94 -4.51 -4.50
CA LEU A 215 6.92 -5.99 -4.54
C LEU A 215 7.39 -6.63 -3.22
N GLY A 216 7.68 -5.82 -2.20
CA GLY A 216 8.31 -6.22 -0.94
C GLY A 216 9.79 -5.86 -0.89
N ALA A 217 10.27 -5.42 0.27
CA ALA A 217 11.65 -4.97 0.49
C ALA A 217 12.68 -6.12 0.34
N ASP A 218 13.95 -5.74 0.18
CA ASP A 218 15.10 -6.64 0.17
C ASP A 218 15.08 -7.75 -0.91
N ARG A 219 14.32 -7.58 -1.98
CA ARG A 219 14.24 -8.54 -3.09
C ARG A 219 15.46 -8.53 -3.98
N THR A 220 16.03 -9.70 -4.23
CA THR A 220 17.19 -9.87 -5.13
C THR A 220 16.79 -10.06 -6.59
N ASP A 221 15.52 -10.40 -6.86
CA ASP A 221 15.00 -10.70 -8.20
C ASP A 221 14.46 -9.49 -8.98
N LEU A 222 14.44 -8.27 -8.41
CA LEU A 222 13.85 -7.09 -9.07
C LEU A 222 14.48 -6.75 -10.42
N PHE A 223 15.81 -6.87 -10.55
CA PHE A 223 16.46 -6.63 -11.85
C PHE A 223 16.11 -7.70 -12.90
N THR A 224 15.76 -8.91 -12.47
CA THR A 224 15.26 -9.97 -13.36
C THR A 224 13.82 -9.65 -13.79
N ARG A 225 12.95 -9.27 -12.85
CA ARG A 225 11.59 -8.81 -13.12
C ARG A 225 11.58 -7.59 -14.05
N LEU A 226 12.41 -6.59 -13.80
CA LEU A 226 12.51 -5.39 -14.65
C LEU A 226 12.95 -5.72 -16.09
N ARG A 227 13.99 -6.55 -16.26
CA ARG A 227 14.49 -6.93 -17.60
C ARG A 227 13.52 -7.81 -18.37
N GLY A 228 12.81 -8.71 -17.70
CA GLY A 228 11.76 -9.51 -18.33
C GLY A 228 10.57 -8.65 -18.74
N ALA A 229 10.13 -7.77 -17.85
CA ALA A 229 9.04 -6.84 -18.10
C ALA A 229 9.34 -5.88 -19.27
N ALA A 230 10.59 -5.44 -19.42
CA ALA A 230 11.02 -4.59 -20.54
C ALA A 230 10.91 -5.25 -21.93
N GLN A 231 10.72 -6.57 -22.00
CA GLN A 231 10.49 -7.31 -23.25
C GLN A 231 9.00 -7.45 -23.58
N ASP A 232 8.11 -7.09 -22.66
CA ASP A 232 6.67 -7.13 -22.90
C ASP A 232 6.22 -5.90 -23.70
N GLN A 233 5.58 -6.16 -24.85
CA GLN A 233 5.16 -5.10 -25.77
C GLN A 233 4.04 -4.24 -25.19
N ALA A 234 3.10 -4.84 -24.46
CA ALA A 234 1.96 -4.13 -23.92
C ALA A 234 2.41 -3.19 -22.78
N LEU A 235 3.29 -3.68 -21.91
CA LEU A 235 3.96 -2.86 -20.90
C LEU A 235 4.75 -1.72 -21.56
N GLY A 236 5.60 -2.01 -22.54
CA GLY A 236 6.43 -0.99 -23.20
C GLY A 236 5.64 0.11 -23.93
N ALA A 237 4.39 -0.17 -24.33
CA ALA A 237 3.49 0.82 -24.91
C ALA A 237 2.88 1.75 -23.84
N ALA A 238 2.61 1.23 -22.64
CA ALA A 238 1.96 1.95 -21.56
C ALA A 238 2.92 2.64 -20.59
N LEU A 239 4.05 1.99 -20.29
CA LEU A 239 5.02 2.34 -19.25
C LEU A 239 6.46 2.24 -19.80
N GLY A 240 7.26 3.28 -19.59
CA GLY A 240 8.59 3.39 -20.16
C GLY A 240 9.70 3.72 -19.15
N GLY A 241 10.94 3.34 -19.49
CA GLY A 241 12.14 3.76 -18.76
C GLY A 241 12.23 3.20 -17.34
N GLY A 242 11.92 1.91 -17.16
CA GLY A 242 11.83 1.30 -15.85
C GLY A 242 13.14 1.33 -15.04
N VAL A 243 13.02 1.51 -13.73
CA VAL A 243 14.12 1.55 -12.75
C VAL A 243 13.77 0.63 -11.59
N ALA A 244 14.76 -0.09 -11.04
CA ALA A 244 14.57 -0.94 -9.87
C ALA A 244 15.35 -0.40 -8.67
N ASP A 245 14.72 -0.44 -7.50
CA ASP A 245 15.34 -0.23 -6.19
C ASP A 245 15.15 -1.49 -5.33
N PRO A 246 16.14 -2.40 -5.31
CA PRO A 246 16.11 -3.62 -4.52
C PRO A 246 15.99 -3.39 -3.01
N GLN A 247 16.53 -2.28 -2.49
CA GLN A 247 16.51 -2.03 -1.04
C GLN A 247 15.08 -1.81 -0.56
N THR A 248 14.29 -1.08 -1.33
CA THR A 248 12.90 -0.75 -0.97
C THR A 248 11.86 -1.63 -1.66
N GLY A 249 12.27 -2.55 -2.54
CA GLY A 249 11.33 -3.42 -3.23
C GLY A 249 10.59 -2.77 -4.40
N ARG A 250 11.10 -1.65 -4.93
CA ARG A 250 10.35 -0.79 -5.85
C ARG A 250 10.76 -0.95 -7.31
N LEU A 251 9.79 -0.90 -8.21
CA LEU A 251 9.97 -0.69 -9.64
C LEU A 251 9.30 0.62 -10.04
N GLY A 252 10.05 1.59 -10.56
CA GLY A 252 9.52 2.86 -11.05
C GLY A 252 9.44 2.88 -12.57
N TYR A 253 8.37 3.45 -13.14
CA TYR A 253 8.25 3.70 -14.58
C TYR A 253 7.67 5.09 -14.85
N ARG A 254 7.87 5.60 -16.08
CA ARG A 254 7.14 6.76 -16.61
C ARG A 254 5.88 6.28 -17.31
N ILE A 255 4.77 6.99 -17.11
CA ILE A 255 3.52 6.73 -17.81
C ILE A 255 3.64 7.31 -19.23
N THR A 256 3.48 6.48 -20.26
CA THR A 256 3.49 6.91 -21.67
C THR A 256 2.10 6.94 -22.28
N ASP A 257 1.23 6.01 -21.88
CA ASP A 257 -0.18 5.97 -22.25
C ASP A 257 -1.01 5.61 -21.00
N PRO A 258 -1.70 6.58 -20.38
CA PRO A 258 -2.49 6.35 -19.18
C PRO A 258 -3.63 5.35 -19.37
N ALA A 259 -4.27 5.34 -20.54
CA ALA A 259 -5.37 4.43 -20.82
C ALA A 259 -4.86 2.99 -20.98
N ALA A 260 -3.76 2.81 -21.70
CA ALA A 260 -3.11 1.50 -21.80
C ALA A 260 -2.59 1.01 -20.44
N ALA A 261 -2.05 1.91 -19.61
CA ALA A 261 -1.59 1.57 -18.26
C ALA A 261 -2.73 1.10 -17.36
N ALA A 262 -3.88 1.77 -17.39
CA ALA A 262 -5.07 1.33 -16.67
C ALA A 262 -5.52 -0.08 -17.12
N GLU A 263 -5.49 -0.33 -18.43
CA GLU A 263 -5.90 -1.62 -18.99
C GLU A 263 -4.97 -2.77 -18.59
N LEU A 264 -3.65 -2.53 -18.52
CA LEU A 264 -2.69 -3.53 -18.03
C LEU A 264 -3.01 -3.98 -16.60
N VAL A 265 -3.36 -3.05 -15.72
CA VAL A 265 -3.75 -3.38 -14.34
C VAL A 265 -5.04 -4.20 -14.33
N ARG A 266 -6.08 -3.73 -15.03
CA ARG A 266 -7.40 -4.38 -15.05
C ARG A 266 -7.38 -5.79 -15.63
N THR A 267 -6.49 -6.04 -16.59
CA THR A 267 -6.35 -7.34 -17.26
C THR A 267 -5.31 -8.26 -16.59
N GLY A 268 -4.64 -7.79 -15.52
CA GLY A 268 -3.55 -8.53 -14.89
C GLY A 268 -2.32 -8.70 -15.79
N GLY A 269 -2.18 -7.83 -16.78
CA GLY A 269 -1.12 -7.84 -17.80
C GLY A 269 0.21 -7.22 -17.34
N LEU A 270 0.53 -7.29 -16.05
CA LEU A 270 1.78 -6.75 -15.48
C LEU A 270 2.83 -7.86 -15.37
N PRO A 271 3.83 -7.96 -16.25
CA PRO A 271 4.75 -9.10 -16.28
C PRO A 271 5.56 -9.29 -15.00
N PHE A 272 5.89 -8.18 -14.32
CA PHE A 272 6.66 -8.21 -13.08
C PHE A 272 5.91 -8.85 -11.90
N THR A 273 4.62 -9.18 -12.05
CA THR A 273 3.81 -9.85 -11.02
C THR A 273 3.74 -11.37 -11.22
N ALA A 274 4.45 -11.93 -12.21
CA ALA A 274 4.48 -13.36 -12.47
C ALA A 274 4.89 -14.18 -11.23
N CYS A 275 4.18 -15.30 -11.03
CA CYS A 275 4.51 -16.32 -10.04
C CYS A 275 5.81 -17.07 -10.42
N THR A 276 6.40 -17.77 -9.45
CA THR A 276 7.57 -18.65 -9.63
C THR A 276 7.21 -20.02 -10.17
#